data_AF-A0A3C1B014-F1
#
_entry.id   AF-A0A3C1B014-F1
#
_cell.length_a   1.000
_cell.length_b   1.000
_cell.length_c   1.000
_cell.angle_alpha   90.00
_cell.angle_beta   90.00
_cell.angle_gamma   90.00
#
_symmetry.space_group_name_H-M   'P 1'
#
loop_
_entity.id
_entity.type
_entity.pdbx_description
1 polymer ?
#
loop_
_entity_poly.entity_id
_entity_poly.type
_entity_poly.pdbx_seq_one_letter_code
_entity_poly.pdbx_strand_id
1 'polypeptide(L)'
;MYFNQEGKENTEQVATIVADYVKTHGIKYVVVASVSGYTADIFLQKVTDAKIVVVTHVVGSIKKGVDMMGAEKRADLIKKGAAIVTAAHALSGVERGISSQFGGTYPVEIMAHTLRMFGSGVKVGIECATMALDNGAIPYEEDVVAVGGSRGGADAAILIRPGYSSAIFETKVKEIICKPR
;
A
#
# COMPACT_ATOMS: atom_id res chain seq x y z
N MET A 1 -7.28 -9.54 -13.12
CA MET A 1 -6.65 -9.04 -14.37
C MET A 1 -5.13 -9.16 -14.29
N TYR A 2 -4.45 -9.49 -15.39
CA TYR A 2 -2.98 -9.55 -15.43
C TYR A 2 -2.39 -8.54 -16.41
N PHE A 3 -1.48 -7.68 -15.95
CA PHE A 3 -0.77 -6.71 -16.80
C PHE A 3 0.47 -7.34 -17.45
N ASN A 4 0.84 -6.87 -18.64
CA ASN A 4 2.02 -7.38 -19.36
C ASN A 4 3.35 -6.86 -18.80
N GLN A 5 3.33 -5.73 -18.08
CA GLN A 5 4.51 -5.10 -17.50
C GLN A 5 4.19 -4.58 -16.10
N GLU A 6 5.22 -4.48 -15.27
CA GLU A 6 5.16 -3.80 -13.97
C GLU A 6 5.19 -2.27 -14.16
N GLY A 7 4.76 -1.54 -13.12
CA GLY A 7 5.05 -0.12 -12.99
C GLY A 7 3.89 0.85 -13.22
N LYS A 8 4.27 2.13 -13.29
CA LYS A 8 3.40 3.31 -13.18
C LYS A 8 2.36 3.39 -14.29
N GLU A 9 2.65 2.80 -15.44
CA GLU A 9 1.84 2.80 -16.65
C GLU A 9 0.48 2.13 -16.41
N ASN A 10 0.40 1.24 -15.42
CA ASN A 10 -0.83 0.54 -15.06
C ASN A 10 -1.72 1.35 -14.10
N THR A 11 -1.25 2.46 -13.51
CA THR A 11 -1.91 3.13 -12.37
C THR A 11 -3.37 3.51 -12.64
N GLU A 12 -3.63 4.13 -13.79
CA GLU A 12 -4.96 4.56 -14.21
C GLU A 12 -5.92 3.36 -14.35
N GLN A 13 -5.42 2.26 -14.90
CA GLN A 13 -6.19 1.05 -15.12
C GLN A 13 -6.45 0.31 -13.81
N VAL A 14 -5.46 0.23 -12.91
CA VAL A 14 -5.64 -0.31 -11.55
C VAL A 14 -6.71 0.49 -10.80
N ALA A 15 -6.65 1.82 -10.83
CA ALA A 15 -7.65 2.66 -10.17
C ALA A 15 -9.06 2.44 -10.72
N THR A 16 -9.20 2.23 -12.04
CA THR A 16 -10.48 1.92 -12.68
C THR A 16 -11.00 0.55 -12.23
N ILE A 17 -10.15 -0.49 -12.26
CA ILE A 17 -10.52 -1.83 -11.77
C ILE A 17 -10.94 -1.81 -10.30
N VAL A 18 -10.20 -1.06 -9.48
CA VAL A 18 -10.49 -0.94 -8.04
C VAL A 18 -11.80 -0.20 -7.80
N ALA A 19 -12.09 0.87 -8.54
CA ALA A 19 -13.36 1.58 -8.46
C ALA A 19 -14.54 0.65 -8.77
N ASP A 20 -14.46 -0.13 -9.85
CA ASP A 20 -15.49 -1.10 -10.23
C ASP A 20 -15.63 -2.20 -9.18
N TYR A 21 -14.51 -2.71 -8.66
CA TYR A 21 -14.50 -3.77 -7.65
C TYR A 21 -15.13 -3.31 -6.33
N VAL A 22 -14.76 -2.12 -5.85
CA VAL A 22 -15.29 -1.49 -4.64
C VAL A 22 -16.80 -1.33 -4.74
N LYS A 23 -17.28 -0.79 -5.86
CA LYS A 23 -18.71 -0.59 -6.11
C LYS A 23 -19.48 -1.91 -6.16
N THR A 24 -18.90 -2.92 -6.82
CA THR A 24 -19.54 -4.24 -6.99
C THR A 24 -19.63 -5.03 -5.69
N HIS A 25 -18.62 -4.92 -4.82
CA HIS A 25 -18.50 -5.75 -3.61
C HIS A 25 -18.79 -4.99 -2.32
N GLY A 26 -19.12 -3.69 -2.40
CA GLY A 26 -19.44 -2.87 -1.23
C GLY A 26 -18.25 -2.67 -0.28
N ILE A 27 -17.03 -2.61 -0.80
CA ILE A 27 -15.82 -2.41 0.00
C ILE A 27 -15.75 -0.96 0.48
N LYS A 28 -15.57 -0.74 1.77
CA LYS A 28 -15.65 0.61 2.36
C LYS A 28 -14.31 1.36 2.39
N TYR A 29 -13.20 0.64 2.31
CA TYR A 29 -11.86 1.19 2.45
C TYR A 29 -10.92 0.71 1.35
N VAL A 30 -10.17 1.65 0.79
CA VAL A 30 -9.06 1.37 -0.13
C VAL A 30 -7.79 1.95 0.42
N VAL A 31 -6.80 1.08 0.67
CA VAL A 31 -5.46 1.46 1.13
C VAL A 31 -4.57 1.61 -0.10
N VAL A 32 -3.99 2.81 -0.29
CA VAL A 32 -3.22 3.14 -1.50
C VAL A 32 -1.79 3.54 -1.12
N ALA A 33 -0.81 2.78 -1.62
CA ALA A 33 0.60 3.17 -1.51
C ALA A 33 0.88 4.40 -2.40
N SER A 34 1.35 5.50 -1.81
CA SER A 34 1.75 6.68 -2.56
C SER A 34 2.85 7.49 -1.87
N VAL A 35 4.03 7.51 -2.48
CA VAL A 35 5.20 8.22 -1.94
C VAL A 35 5.05 9.73 -2.14
N SER A 36 4.87 10.18 -3.39
CA SER A 36 4.74 11.60 -3.75
C SER A 36 3.30 12.12 -3.74
N GLY A 37 2.30 11.25 -3.56
CA GLY A 37 0.88 11.59 -3.71
C GLY A 37 0.31 11.38 -5.12
N TYR A 38 1.13 11.13 -6.14
CA TYR A 38 0.67 10.92 -7.53
C TYR A 38 -0.41 9.85 -7.65
N THR A 39 -0.16 8.65 -7.09
CA THR A 39 -1.12 7.54 -7.11
C THR A 39 -2.39 7.92 -6.35
N ALA A 40 -2.26 8.60 -5.20
CA ALA A 40 -3.40 8.99 -4.38
C ALA A 40 -4.34 9.96 -5.11
N ASP A 41 -3.78 10.93 -5.86
CA ASP A 41 -4.59 11.86 -6.67
C ASP A 41 -5.47 11.13 -7.69
N ILE A 42 -4.94 10.11 -8.37
CA ILE A 42 -5.70 9.31 -9.36
C ILE A 42 -6.80 8.50 -8.67
N PHE A 43 -6.48 7.87 -7.54
CA PHE A 43 -7.44 7.06 -6.80
C PHE A 43 -8.58 7.89 -6.20
N LEU A 44 -8.28 9.08 -5.68
CA LEU A 44 -9.29 10.00 -5.16
C LEU A 44 -10.25 10.52 -6.25
N GLN A 45 -9.81 10.56 -7.50
CA GLN A 45 -10.67 10.94 -8.62
C GLN A 45 -11.59 9.81 -9.08
N LYS A 46 -11.11 8.56 -9.04
CA LYS A 46 -11.82 7.40 -9.62
C LYS A 46 -12.63 6.60 -8.61
N VAL A 47 -12.21 6.53 -7.36
CA VAL A 47 -12.84 5.72 -6.32
C VAL A 47 -13.67 6.64 -5.43
N THR A 48 -14.97 6.72 -5.71
CA THR A 48 -15.91 7.59 -4.99
C THR A 48 -16.72 6.87 -3.92
N ASP A 49 -16.84 5.55 -4.02
CA ASP A 49 -17.71 4.72 -3.15
C ASP A 49 -16.98 4.15 -1.92
N ALA A 50 -15.73 4.53 -1.69
CA ALA A 50 -14.92 4.08 -0.55
C ALA A 50 -14.01 5.19 0.00
N LYS A 51 -13.65 5.07 1.27
CA LYS A 51 -12.67 5.93 1.91
C LYS A 51 -11.25 5.55 1.48
N ILE A 52 -10.50 6.54 0.99
CA ILE A 52 -9.09 6.37 0.62
C ILE A 52 -8.19 6.58 1.84
N VAL A 53 -7.36 5.60 2.12
CA VAL A 53 -6.28 5.67 3.11
C VAL A 53 -4.95 5.61 2.37
N VAL A 54 -4.24 6.73 2.34
CA VAL A 54 -2.94 6.83 1.67
C VAL A 54 -1.85 6.41 2.64
N VAL A 55 -1.06 5.41 2.27
CA VAL A 55 0.14 5.03 3.03
C VAL A 55 1.35 5.53 2.25
N THR A 56 2.16 6.37 2.89
CA THR A 56 3.38 6.92 2.31
C THR A 56 4.62 6.40 3.02
N HIS A 57 5.78 6.65 2.43
CA HIS A 57 7.06 6.23 3.00
C HIS A 57 7.30 6.88 4.37
N VAL A 58 8.01 6.14 5.23
CA VAL A 58 8.60 6.74 6.44
C VAL A 58 9.49 7.94 6.07
N VAL A 59 9.39 9.02 6.84
CA VAL A 59 10.25 10.21 6.68
C VAL A 59 11.72 9.79 6.77
N GLY A 60 12.55 10.30 5.87
CA GLY A 60 13.97 9.98 5.88
C GLY A 60 14.37 8.70 5.15
N SER A 61 13.42 7.95 4.56
CA SER A 61 13.70 6.71 3.81
C SER A 61 14.52 6.93 2.54
N ILE A 62 14.20 7.96 1.76
CA ILE A 62 14.93 8.29 0.51
C ILE A 62 16.03 9.32 0.81
N LYS A 63 15.70 10.37 1.56
CA LYS A 63 16.64 11.40 1.99
C LYS A 63 16.36 11.76 3.45
N LYS A 64 17.36 11.66 4.32
CA LYS A 64 17.23 11.91 5.77
C LYS A 64 16.58 13.27 6.05
N GLY A 65 15.60 13.28 6.96
CA GLY A 65 14.83 14.47 7.33
C GLY A 65 13.82 14.96 6.28
N VAL A 66 13.71 14.29 5.12
CA VAL A 66 12.79 14.71 4.06
C VAL A 66 11.58 13.79 4.00
N ASP A 67 10.42 14.43 4.02
CA ASP A 67 9.13 13.84 3.67
C ASP A 67 8.90 14.03 2.18
N MET A 68 8.81 12.93 1.46
CA MET A 68 8.73 12.93 -0.01
C MET A 68 7.37 13.37 -0.54
N MET A 69 6.32 13.33 0.28
CA MET A 69 5.01 13.86 -0.09
C MET A 69 4.98 15.38 0.04
N GLY A 70 5.60 15.93 1.09
CA GLY A 70 5.62 17.36 1.37
C GLY A 70 4.30 17.87 1.96
N ALA A 71 4.38 18.98 2.70
CA ALA A 71 3.25 19.52 3.46
C ALA A 71 2.08 19.99 2.57
N GLU A 72 2.38 20.63 1.43
CA GLU A 72 1.36 21.13 0.51
C GLU A 72 0.51 19.99 -0.08
N LYS A 73 1.16 18.96 -0.62
CA LYS A 73 0.46 17.79 -1.18
C LYS A 73 -0.32 17.02 -0.11
N ARG A 74 0.22 16.91 1.12
CA ARG A 74 -0.53 16.32 2.24
C ARG A 74 -1.83 17.09 2.53
N ALA A 75 -1.74 18.41 2.62
CA ALA A 75 -2.91 19.25 2.88
C ALA A 75 -3.95 19.13 1.76
N ASP A 76 -3.51 19.10 0.49
CA ASP A 76 -4.37 18.87 -0.67
C ASP A 76 -5.10 17.51 -0.62
N LEU A 77 -4.38 16.42 -0.36
CA LEU A 77 -4.97 15.08 -0.27
C LEU A 77 -5.95 14.96 0.91
N ILE A 78 -5.63 15.54 2.07
CA ILE A 78 -6.54 15.57 3.23
C ILE A 78 -7.80 16.36 2.90
N LYS A 79 -7.67 17.51 2.24
CA LYS A 79 -8.82 18.33 1.80
C LYS A 79 -9.72 17.56 0.82
N LYS A 80 -9.15 16.69 0.00
CA LYS A 80 -9.88 15.77 -0.91
C LYS A 80 -10.48 14.55 -0.19
N GLY A 81 -10.32 14.42 1.12
CA GLY A 81 -10.95 13.38 1.94
C GLY A 81 -10.08 12.16 2.24
N ALA A 82 -8.79 12.16 1.88
CA ALA A 82 -7.89 11.07 2.23
C ALA A 82 -7.46 11.13 3.70
N ALA A 83 -7.34 9.96 4.33
CA ALA A 83 -6.48 9.79 5.49
C ALA A 83 -5.05 9.53 5.02
N ILE A 84 -4.04 10.00 5.75
CA ILE A 84 -2.62 9.76 5.40
C ILE A 84 -1.91 9.10 6.57
N VAL A 85 -1.26 7.96 6.28
CA VAL A 85 -0.45 7.20 7.22
C VAL A 85 1.02 7.31 6.83
N THR A 86 1.83 7.75 7.80
CA THR A 86 3.29 7.77 7.71
C THR A 86 3.84 7.01 8.91
N ALA A 87 4.48 5.86 8.67
CA ALA A 87 5.06 5.03 9.72
C ALA A 87 6.24 4.22 9.16
N ALA A 88 6.99 3.55 10.05
CA ALA A 88 7.99 2.58 9.62
C ALA A 88 7.34 1.47 8.77
N HIS A 89 8.06 0.99 7.76
CA HIS A 89 7.58 -0.07 6.87
C HIS A 89 7.45 -1.40 7.64
N ALA A 90 6.23 -1.92 7.77
CA ALA A 90 5.94 -3.09 8.61
C ALA A 90 6.69 -4.36 8.18
N LEU A 91 6.98 -4.54 6.89
CA LEU A 91 7.74 -5.68 6.36
C LEU A 91 9.22 -5.35 6.15
N SER A 92 9.78 -4.53 7.03
CA SER A 92 11.23 -4.38 7.18
C SER A 92 11.64 -3.77 8.51
N GLY A 93 11.07 -2.62 8.89
CA GLY A 93 11.31 -1.96 10.18
C GLY A 93 12.78 -1.82 10.55
N VAL A 94 13.11 -2.13 11.80
CA VAL A 94 14.47 -2.06 12.35
C VAL A 94 15.41 -3.07 11.69
N GLU A 95 14.90 -4.22 11.24
CA GLU A 95 15.73 -5.24 10.57
C GLU A 95 16.43 -4.69 9.34
N ARG A 96 15.81 -3.75 8.60
CA ARG A 96 16.46 -3.02 7.49
C ARG A 96 17.75 -2.33 7.93
N GLY A 97 17.76 -1.73 9.11
CA GLY A 97 18.94 -1.05 9.65
C GLY A 97 20.05 -2.05 9.97
N ILE A 98 19.68 -3.20 10.54
CA ILE A 98 20.60 -4.28 10.88
C ILE A 98 21.20 -4.88 9.60
N SER A 99 20.37 -5.25 8.63
CA SER A 99 20.83 -5.84 7.35
C SER A 99 21.66 -4.87 6.52
N SER A 100 21.36 -3.57 6.55
CA SER A 100 22.17 -2.56 5.85
C SER A 100 23.55 -2.37 6.48
N GLN A 101 23.66 -2.50 7.81
CA GLN A 101 24.92 -2.29 8.53
C GLN A 101 25.80 -3.54 8.57
N PHE A 102 25.19 -4.70 8.81
CA PHE A 102 25.90 -5.95 9.10
C PHE A 102 25.72 -7.02 8.02
N GLY A 103 24.89 -6.76 7.00
CA GLY A 103 24.50 -7.77 6.00
C GLY A 103 23.48 -8.78 6.55
N GLY A 104 23.18 -9.79 5.74
CA GLY A 104 22.26 -10.88 6.08
C GLY A 104 20.82 -10.65 5.62
N THR A 105 19.93 -11.57 6.01
CA THR A 105 18.48 -11.50 5.75
C THR A 105 17.76 -12.01 6.98
N TYR A 106 16.84 -11.18 7.51
CA TYR A 106 16.17 -11.41 8.79
C TYR A 106 14.69 -11.78 8.57
N PRO A 107 14.01 -12.38 9.57
CA PRO A 107 12.67 -12.97 9.39
C PRO A 107 11.64 -12.06 8.72
N VAL A 108 11.57 -10.77 9.09
CA VAL A 108 10.60 -9.83 8.51
C VAL A 108 10.95 -9.54 7.04
N GLU A 109 12.24 -9.39 6.73
CA GLU A 109 12.69 -9.23 5.36
C GLU A 109 12.51 -10.50 4.51
N ILE A 110 12.67 -11.70 5.09
CA ILE A 110 12.40 -12.97 4.41
C ILE A 110 10.93 -13.00 3.97
N MET A 111 9.99 -12.68 4.87
CA MET A 111 8.56 -12.58 4.53
C MET A 111 8.33 -11.62 3.37
N ALA A 112 8.98 -10.45 3.42
CA ALA A 112 8.90 -9.46 2.37
C ALA A 112 9.40 -10.02 1.01
N HIS A 113 10.52 -10.75 1.01
CA HIS A 113 11.07 -11.36 -0.21
C HIS A 113 10.18 -12.49 -0.74
N THR A 114 9.60 -13.31 0.14
CA THR A 114 8.62 -14.33 -0.23
C THR A 114 7.40 -13.71 -0.90
N LEU A 115 6.84 -12.63 -0.35
CA LEU A 115 5.68 -11.97 -0.94
C LEU A 115 5.97 -11.34 -2.31
N ARG A 116 7.22 -10.91 -2.56
CA ARG A 116 7.63 -10.41 -3.88
C ARG A 116 7.62 -11.49 -4.97
N MET A 117 7.52 -12.77 -4.63
CA MET A 117 7.25 -13.83 -5.60
C MET A 117 5.90 -13.64 -6.32
N PHE A 118 4.96 -12.90 -5.70
CA PHE A 118 3.69 -12.48 -6.31
C PHE A 118 3.76 -11.10 -6.97
N GLY A 119 4.94 -10.47 -7.02
CA GLY A 119 5.16 -9.10 -7.51
C GLY A 119 5.33 -8.08 -6.38
N SER A 120 6.07 -7.00 -6.66
CA SER A 120 6.35 -5.95 -5.66
C SER A 120 5.07 -5.25 -5.20
N GLY A 121 4.13 -5.01 -6.11
CA GLY A 121 2.84 -4.39 -5.77
C GLY A 121 2.03 -5.20 -4.74
N VAL A 122 2.02 -6.53 -4.83
CA VAL A 122 1.32 -7.39 -3.86
C VAL A 122 1.95 -7.28 -2.48
N LYS A 123 3.28 -7.39 -2.39
CA LYS A 123 4.01 -7.18 -1.12
C LYS A 123 3.69 -5.83 -0.52
N VAL A 124 3.74 -4.77 -1.33
CA VAL A 124 3.49 -3.39 -0.87
C VAL A 124 2.05 -3.24 -0.38
N GLY A 125 1.07 -3.81 -1.09
CA GLY A 125 -0.33 -3.80 -0.65
C GLY A 125 -0.51 -4.43 0.74
N ILE A 126 0.11 -5.59 1.00
CA ILE A 126 0.08 -6.26 2.31
C ILE A 126 0.73 -5.39 3.40
N GLU A 127 1.91 -4.83 3.12
CA GLU A 127 2.63 -3.96 4.06
C GLU A 127 1.82 -2.70 4.41
N CYS A 128 1.27 -2.02 3.40
CA CYS A 128 0.49 -0.81 3.58
C CYS A 128 -0.83 -1.09 4.33
N ALA A 129 -1.52 -2.19 4.04
CA ALA A 129 -2.72 -2.58 4.78
C ALA A 129 -2.42 -2.82 6.26
N THR A 130 -1.30 -3.48 6.57
CA THR A 130 -0.83 -3.70 7.94
C THR A 130 -0.54 -2.36 8.63
N MET A 131 0.21 -1.47 7.99
CA MET A 131 0.52 -0.14 8.53
C MET A 131 -0.74 0.71 8.77
N ALA A 132 -1.72 0.62 7.86
CA ALA A 132 -2.98 1.34 8.00
C ALA A 132 -3.80 0.82 9.20
N LEU A 133 -3.80 -0.49 9.43
CA LEU A 133 -4.48 -1.10 10.59
C LEU A 133 -3.78 -0.74 11.90
N ASP A 134 -2.44 -0.85 11.96
CA ASP A 134 -1.65 -0.44 13.13
C ASP A 134 -1.90 1.03 13.51
N ASN A 135 -2.11 1.90 12.52
CA ASN A 135 -2.42 3.32 12.74
C ASN A 135 -3.87 3.57 13.21
N GLY A 136 -4.78 2.61 13.02
CA GLY A 136 -6.23 2.81 13.23
C GLY A 136 -6.92 3.56 12.09
N ALA A 137 -6.29 3.67 10.91
CA ALA A 137 -6.86 4.35 9.75
C ALA A 137 -7.91 3.49 9.02
N ILE A 138 -7.89 2.18 9.25
CA ILE A 138 -8.89 1.21 8.81
C ILE A 138 -9.37 0.36 10.00
N PRO A 139 -10.61 -0.15 9.95
CA PRO A 139 -11.17 -0.96 11.03
C PRO A 139 -10.58 -2.39 11.09
N TYR A 140 -10.57 -2.97 12.30
CA TYR A 140 -10.22 -4.37 12.54
C TYR A 140 -11.32 -5.31 12.04
N GLU A 141 -10.95 -6.52 11.61
CA GLU A 141 -11.84 -7.56 11.04
C GLU A 141 -12.63 -7.21 9.77
N GLU A 142 -12.36 -6.07 9.15
CA GLU A 142 -12.96 -5.70 7.87
C GLU A 142 -12.06 -6.06 6.68
N ASP A 143 -12.70 -6.38 5.56
CA ASP A 143 -11.99 -6.57 4.29
C ASP A 143 -11.77 -5.21 3.62
N VAL A 144 -10.56 -5.00 3.12
CA VAL A 144 -10.17 -3.77 2.41
C VAL A 144 -9.53 -4.13 1.08
N VAL A 145 -9.58 -3.20 0.12
CA VAL A 145 -8.74 -3.31 -1.08
C VAL A 145 -7.41 -2.62 -0.79
N ALA A 146 -6.30 -3.32 -0.93
CA ALA A 146 -4.97 -2.75 -0.80
C ALA A 146 -4.27 -2.67 -2.14
N VAL A 147 -3.67 -1.52 -2.41
CA VAL A 147 -3.07 -1.17 -3.70
C VAL A 147 -1.60 -0.85 -3.52
N GLY A 148 -0.77 -1.52 -4.31
CA GLY A 148 0.68 -1.31 -4.36
C GLY A 148 1.19 -1.22 -5.79
N GLY A 149 2.48 -0.87 -5.91
CA GLY A 149 3.13 -0.74 -7.21
C GLY A 149 4.61 -1.09 -7.16
N SER A 150 5.19 -1.25 -8.35
CA SER A 150 6.62 -1.48 -8.54
C SER A 150 7.31 -0.21 -9.04
N ARG A 151 8.38 0.23 -8.35
CA ARG A 151 9.19 1.44 -8.62
C ARG A 151 8.43 2.78 -8.46
N GLY A 152 7.21 2.90 -8.98
CA GLY A 152 6.33 4.06 -8.84
C GLY A 152 4.95 3.77 -9.42
N GLY A 153 3.95 4.56 -9.01
CA GLY A 153 2.54 4.32 -9.37
C GLY A 153 1.96 3.07 -8.69
N ALA A 154 0.95 2.48 -9.32
CA ALA A 154 0.30 1.23 -8.88
C ALA A 154 0.21 0.23 -10.04
N ASP A 155 0.46 -1.04 -9.74
CA ASP A 155 0.34 -2.15 -10.70
C ASP A 155 -0.35 -3.39 -10.12
N ALA A 156 -0.67 -3.39 -8.83
CA ALA A 156 -1.38 -4.49 -8.19
C ALA A 156 -2.44 -4.00 -7.19
N ALA A 157 -3.53 -4.75 -7.10
CA ALA A 157 -4.58 -4.57 -6.10
C ALA A 157 -5.03 -5.94 -5.58
N ILE A 158 -5.23 -6.03 -4.27
CA ILE A 158 -5.63 -7.26 -3.58
C ILE A 158 -6.81 -6.98 -2.64
N LEU A 159 -7.72 -7.94 -2.51
CA LEU A 159 -8.65 -7.98 -1.39
C LEU A 159 -7.94 -8.63 -0.21
N ILE A 160 -7.90 -7.95 0.93
CA ILE A 160 -7.16 -8.38 2.10
C ILE A 160 -7.92 -8.08 3.38
N ARG A 161 -7.82 -8.99 4.35
CA ARG A 161 -8.11 -8.71 5.76
C ARG A 161 -6.77 -8.62 6.50
N PRO A 162 -6.28 -7.41 6.81
CA PRO A 162 -5.00 -7.25 7.49
C PRO A 162 -5.09 -7.69 8.95
N GLY A 163 -4.01 -8.28 9.46
CA GLY A 163 -3.72 -8.36 10.90
C GLY A 163 -2.80 -7.22 11.33
N TYR A 164 -2.69 -6.98 12.63
CA TYR A 164 -1.71 -6.04 13.19
C TYR A 164 -0.28 -6.52 12.90
N SER A 165 0.71 -5.63 12.87
CA SER A 165 2.12 -6.07 12.69
C SER A 165 2.58 -7.03 13.79
N SER A 166 2.09 -6.87 15.02
CA SER A 166 2.32 -7.80 16.14
C SER A 166 1.65 -9.17 15.98
N ALA A 167 0.69 -9.28 15.06
CA ALA A 167 -0.08 -10.48 14.76
C ALA A 167 -0.11 -10.74 13.23
N ILE A 168 1.01 -10.48 12.55
CA ILE A 168 1.06 -10.39 11.07
C ILE A 168 0.53 -11.64 10.36
N PHE A 169 0.67 -12.82 10.97
CA PHE A 169 0.20 -14.10 10.41
C PHE A 169 -1.32 -14.29 10.45
N GLU A 170 -2.06 -13.38 11.11
CA GLU A 170 -3.52 -13.32 11.01
C GLU A 170 -3.99 -12.68 9.70
N THR A 171 -3.09 -12.00 8.99
CA THR A 171 -3.37 -11.37 7.69
C THR A 171 -3.80 -12.41 6.66
N LYS A 172 -4.93 -12.16 6.00
CA LYS A 172 -5.47 -13.03 4.95
C LYS A 172 -5.63 -12.26 3.65
N VAL A 173 -4.80 -12.59 2.66
CA VAL A 173 -5.04 -12.19 1.27
C VAL A 173 -6.15 -13.09 0.73
N LYS A 174 -7.27 -12.48 0.35
CA LYS A 174 -8.47 -13.19 -0.10
C LYS A 174 -8.54 -13.31 -1.61
N GLU A 175 -8.08 -12.29 -2.32
CA GLU A 175 -8.10 -12.24 -3.78
C GLU A 175 -6.97 -11.37 -4.31
N ILE A 176 -6.41 -11.76 -5.45
CA ILE A 176 -5.57 -10.87 -6.27
C ILE A 176 -6.43 -10.33 -7.40
N ILE A 177 -6.89 -9.08 -7.23
CA ILE A 177 -7.81 -8.41 -8.17
C ILE A 177 -7.07 -8.12 -9.48
N CYS A 178 -5.87 -7.55 -9.37
CA CYS A 178 -4.96 -7.40 -10.49
C CYS A 178 -3.49 -7.40 -10.06
N LYS A 179 -2.61 -7.82 -10.97
CA LYS A 179 -1.15 -7.72 -10.83
C LYS A 179 -0.45 -7.86 -12.20
N PRO A 180 0.84 -7.49 -12.35
CA PRO A 180 1.63 -7.88 -13.52
C PRO A 180 1.77 -9.41 -13.62
N ARG A 181 1.97 -9.95 -14.82
CA ARG A 181 2.17 -11.41 -15.02
C ARG A 181 3.36 -11.93 -14.25
#